data_AF-A0AAV5YMK6-F1
#
_entry.id   AF-A0AAV5YMK6-F1
#
_cell.length_a   1.000
_cell.length_b   1.000
_cell.length_c   1.000
_cell.angle_alpha   90.00
_cell.angle_beta   90.00
_cell.angle_gamma   90.00
#
_symmetry.space_group_name_H-M   'P 1'
#
loop_
_entity.id
_entity.type
_entity.pdbx_description
1 polymer ?
#
loop_
_entity_poly.entity_id
_entity_poly.type
_entity_poly.pdbx_seq_one_letter_code
_entity_poly.pdbx_strand_id
1 'polypeptide(L)'
;MLKWALIGLLAVALIVVGSILALPWLLDTPAIQAYIQQAAGHALGRPVKFNSLSITALPLPTVRLRGLQVAEDPAFGSAPVMTVAEGRMRIRLWSLFQGRVDLANLLLQEPRVHVVEDAAGHLNIATLGDGGGPGPAAPPRVGKGRPAAPAAAAVPLTRIRITNGMVDYDTPGRRVTVDRMNLTVTQSAGGLRAVGEAQGPGGLKLTIADAVVTLAPGRPVGDAQMKATIEVESRDVSAAASAVGVGTGVSGPLKGRLELAGTMNRLTASGTLGFDRLTLSRRDPRCRDSRPRTLALVDVRMPLRYAPPQLESQLVQ
;
A
#
# COMPACT_ATOMS: atom_id res chain seq x y z
N MET A 1 50.98 25.07 15.58
CA MET A 1 50.40 23.80 15.06
C MET A 1 48.88 23.87 14.94
N LEU A 2 48.16 24.37 15.96
CA LEU A 2 46.68 24.44 15.96
C LEU A 2 46.06 25.22 14.76
N LYS A 3 46.70 26.31 14.32
CA LYS A 3 46.22 27.15 13.19
C LYS A 3 46.18 26.39 11.85
N TRP A 4 47.17 25.54 11.60
CA TRP A 4 47.26 24.74 10.36
C TRP A 4 46.29 23.55 10.37
N ALA A 5 46.05 22.96 11.55
CA ALA A 5 45.04 21.93 11.72
C ALA A 5 43.61 22.49 11.51
N LEU A 6 43.33 23.71 11.98
CA LEU A 6 42.07 24.41 11.75
C LEU A 6 41.84 24.75 10.27
N ILE A 7 42.88 25.21 9.56
CA ILE A 7 42.81 25.50 8.13
C ILE A 7 42.60 24.22 7.31
N GLY A 8 43.30 23.13 7.65
CA GLY A 8 43.10 21.83 7.03
C GLY A 8 41.68 21.28 7.25
N LEU A 9 41.15 21.40 8.47
CA LEU A 9 39.79 20.98 8.80
C LEU A 9 38.74 21.81 8.03
N LEU A 10 38.93 23.12 7.92
CA LEU A 10 38.05 24.00 7.17
C LEU A 10 38.08 23.71 5.66
N ALA A 11 39.25 23.41 5.09
CA ALA A 11 39.40 23.03 3.69
C ALA A 11 38.71 21.69 3.39
N VAL A 12 38.87 20.69 4.27
CA VAL A 12 38.15 19.41 4.15
C VAL A 12 36.64 19.62 4.30
N ALA A 13 36.20 20.44 5.25
CA ALA A 13 34.78 20.78 5.41
C ALA A 13 34.23 21.49 4.16
N LEU A 14 34.97 22.41 3.55
CA LEU A 14 34.59 23.09 2.29
C LEU A 14 34.53 22.13 1.11
N ILE A 15 35.45 21.18 1.00
CA ILE A 15 35.43 20.15 -0.05
C ILE A 15 34.23 19.21 0.15
N VAL A 16 33.95 18.79 1.38
CA VAL A 16 32.79 17.95 1.72
C VAL A 16 31.48 18.69 1.43
N VAL A 17 31.36 19.95 1.87
CA VAL A 17 30.19 20.80 1.60
C VAL A 17 30.03 21.04 0.10
N GLY A 18 31.10 21.41 -0.60
CA GLY A 18 31.11 21.59 -2.06
C GLY A 18 30.72 20.32 -2.82
N SER A 19 31.20 19.15 -2.39
CA SER A 19 30.79 17.86 -2.97
C SER A 19 29.31 17.58 -2.74
N ILE A 20 28.80 17.83 -1.54
CA ILE A 20 27.37 17.68 -1.21
C ILE A 20 26.49 18.64 -2.01
N LEU A 21 26.94 19.88 -2.25
CA LEU A 21 26.25 20.85 -3.09
C LEU A 21 26.30 20.47 -4.58
N ALA A 22 27.36 19.80 -5.03
CA ALA A 22 27.52 19.34 -6.40
C ALA A 22 26.78 18.01 -6.70
N LEU A 23 26.51 17.19 -5.68
CA LEU A 23 25.75 15.93 -5.79
C LEU A 23 24.44 16.02 -6.60
N PRO A 24 23.54 17.01 -6.39
CA PRO A 24 22.31 17.11 -7.19
C PRO A 24 22.58 17.31 -8.69
N TRP A 25 23.64 18.02 -9.07
CA TRP A 25 24.01 18.18 -10.49
C TRP A 25 24.71 16.96 -11.08
N LEU A 26 25.46 16.21 -10.26
CA LEU A 26 26.16 15.00 -10.72
C LEU A 26 25.23 13.78 -10.81
N LEU A 27 24.20 13.73 -9.95
CA LEU A 27 23.27 12.60 -9.85
C LEU A 27 22.01 12.76 -10.73
N ASP A 28 21.71 13.96 -11.21
CA ASP A 28 20.61 14.24 -12.15
C ASP A 28 21.06 14.04 -13.61
N THR A 29 21.67 12.89 -13.89
CA THR A 29 22.09 12.51 -15.25
C THR A 29 21.15 11.45 -15.83
N PRO A 30 20.86 11.48 -17.15
CA PRO A 30 20.01 10.48 -17.81
C PRO A 30 20.46 9.04 -17.59
N ALA A 31 21.77 8.82 -17.41
CA ALA A 31 22.36 7.50 -17.14
C ALA A 31 21.93 6.92 -15.78
N ILE A 32 21.86 7.76 -14.73
CA ILE A 32 21.41 7.33 -13.41
C ILE A 32 19.90 7.11 -13.40
N GLN A 33 19.16 7.96 -14.13
CA GLN A 33 17.72 7.75 -14.30
C GLN A 33 17.43 6.40 -14.96
N ALA A 34 18.13 6.06 -16.05
CA ALA A 34 18.00 4.75 -16.71
C ALA A 34 18.37 3.58 -15.77
N TYR A 35 19.45 3.73 -14.99
CA TYR A 35 19.84 2.74 -14.00
C TYR A 35 18.76 2.49 -12.93
N ILE A 36 18.17 3.56 -12.38
CA ILE A 36 17.10 3.46 -11.38
C ILE A 36 15.84 2.86 -11.98
N GLN A 37 15.47 3.21 -13.22
CA GLN A 37 14.34 2.60 -13.93
C GLN A 37 14.54 1.10 -14.12
N GLN A 38 15.74 0.69 -14.51
CA GLN A 38 16.07 -0.72 -14.73
C GLN A 38 16.11 -1.49 -13.41
N ALA A 39 16.71 -0.93 -12.36
CA ALA A 39 16.74 -1.54 -11.03
C ALA A 39 15.33 -1.68 -10.41
N ALA A 40 14.53 -0.60 -10.47
CA ALA A 40 13.15 -0.61 -9.97
C ALA A 40 12.28 -1.56 -10.79
N GLY A 41 12.44 -1.56 -12.12
CA GLY A 41 11.68 -2.44 -13.00
C GLY A 41 12.04 -3.92 -12.85
N HIS A 42 13.31 -4.22 -12.57
CA HIS A 42 13.73 -5.57 -12.24
C HIS A 42 13.15 -6.02 -10.89
N ALA A 43 13.17 -5.17 -9.87
CA ALA A 43 12.61 -5.49 -8.55
C ALA A 43 11.08 -5.65 -8.55
N LEU A 44 10.38 -4.89 -9.40
CA LEU A 44 8.92 -4.96 -9.55
C LEU A 44 8.48 -6.00 -10.59
N GLY A 45 9.41 -6.56 -11.37
CA GLY A 45 9.13 -7.46 -12.49
C GLY A 45 8.46 -6.79 -13.69
N ARG A 46 8.42 -5.45 -13.74
CA ARG A 46 7.67 -4.67 -14.73
C ARG A 46 8.39 -3.38 -15.12
N PRO A 47 8.27 -2.90 -16.37
CA PRO A 47 8.91 -1.66 -16.75
C PRO A 47 8.35 -0.47 -15.97
N VAL A 48 9.26 0.34 -15.41
CA VAL A 48 8.95 1.53 -14.62
C VAL A 48 9.41 2.76 -15.40
N LYS A 49 8.53 3.75 -15.53
CA LYS A 49 8.84 5.06 -16.11
C LYS A 49 8.61 6.15 -15.07
N PHE A 50 9.35 7.23 -15.17
CA PHE A 50 9.09 8.46 -14.41
C PHE A 50 9.43 9.67 -15.26
N ASN A 51 8.76 10.79 -15.01
CA ASN A 51 8.92 12.00 -15.81
C ASN A 51 10.15 12.81 -15.40
N SER A 52 10.45 12.86 -14.11
CA SER A 52 11.64 13.56 -13.60
C SER A 52 12.09 12.97 -12.26
N LEU A 53 13.40 13.06 -12.04
CA LEU A 53 14.07 12.71 -10.79
C LEU A 53 14.77 13.98 -10.30
N SER A 54 14.56 14.36 -9.05
CA SER A 54 15.28 15.48 -8.45
C SER A 54 15.82 15.07 -7.09
N ILE A 55 17.05 15.47 -6.81
CA ILE A 55 17.72 15.17 -5.55
C ILE A 55 17.94 16.48 -4.81
N THR A 56 17.51 16.56 -3.56
CA THR A 56 17.79 17.68 -2.68
C THR A 56 18.74 17.19 -1.60
N ALA A 57 19.96 17.71 -1.57
CA ALA A 57 21.01 17.22 -0.65
C ALA A 57 20.90 17.82 0.77
N LEU A 58 20.41 19.07 0.91
CA LEU A 58 20.37 19.83 2.18
C LEU A 58 18.94 20.24 2.54
N PRO A 59 18.53 20.26 3.82
CA PRO A 59 19.26 19.84 5.04
C PRO A 59 19.32 18.32 5.25
N LEU A 60 18.50 17.53 4.53
CA LEU A 60 18.59 16.07 4.46
C LEU A 60 18.41 15.57 3.01
N PRO A 61 19.05 14.45 2.60
CA PRO A 61 19.11 13.95 1.26
C PRO A 61 17.77 13.33 0.94
N THR A 62 17.05 13.95 0.02
CA THR A 62 15.72 13.53 -0.40
C THR A 62 15.72 13.37 -1.91
N VAL A 63 15.33 12.18 -2.37
CA VAL A 63 15.07 11.90 -3.78
C VAL A 63 13.58 12.09 -4.00
N ARG A 64 13.21 12.89 -5.00
CA ARG A 64 11.84 13.08 -5.45
C ARG A 64 11.69 12.55 -6.87
N LEU A 65 10.72 11.69 -7.08
CA LEU A 65 10.34 11.12 -8.37
C LEU A 65 8.95 11.67 -8.72
N ARG A 66 8.77 12.23 -9.91
CA ARG A 66 7.46 12.71 -10.37
C ARG A 66 6.93 11.90 -11.54
N GLY A 67 5.62 11.67 -11.54
CA GLY A 67 4.93 10.94 -12.59
C GLY A 67 5.43 9.51 -12.75
N LEU A 68 5.61 8.80 -11.64
CA LEU A 68 6.00 7.39 -11.65
C LEU A 68 4.86 6.57 -12.24
N GLN A 69 5.19 5.67 -13.16
CA GLN A 69 4.25 4.76 -13.80
C GLN A 69 4.87 3.37 -13.83
N VAL A 70 4.15 2.39 -13.32
CA VAL A 70 4.48 0.97 -13.45
C VAL A 70 3.56 0.42 -14.53
N ALA A 71 4.16 -0.19 -15.55
CA ALA A 71 3.38 -0.76 -16.64
C ALA A 71 2.53 -1.95 -16.17
N GLU A 72 1.47 -2.22 -16.91
CA GLU A 72 0.67 -3.43 -16.73
C GLU A 72 1.28 -4.62 -17.46
N ASP A 73 0.91 -5.82 -17.03
CA ASP A 73 1.18 -7.04 -17.76
C ASP A 73 0.32 -7.06 -19.04
N PRO A 74 0.91 -7.30 -20.23
CA PRO A 74 0.17 -7.35 -21.49
C PRO A 74 -1.05 -8.29 -21.48
N ALA A 75 -1.07 -9.31 -20.61
CA ALA A 75 -2.22 -10.21 -20.45
C ALA A 75 -3.46 -9.53 -19.84
N PHE A 76 -3.29 -8.44 -19.10
CA PHE A 76 -4.35 -7.72 -18.38
C PHE A 76 -4.71 -6.36 -19.01
N GLY A 77 -3.93 -5.89 -19.99
CA GLY A 77 -4.24 -4.70 -20.79
C GLY A 77 -3.06 -3.75 -20.97
N SER A 78 -3.35 -2.53 -21.42
CA SER A 78 -2.36 -1.49 -21.73
C SER A 78 -2.38 -0.30 -20.77
N ALA A 79 -3.39 -0.19 -19.91
CA ALA A 79 -3.44 0.83 -18.87
C ALA A 79 -2.43 0.50 -17.75
N PRO A 80 -1.69 1.46 -17.19
CA PRO A 80 -0.67 1.19 -16.17
C PRO A 80 -1.29 0.63 -14.87
N VAL A 81 -0.66 -0.39 -14.27
CA VAL A 81 -1.12 -1.00 -13.00
C VAL A 81 -1.05 -0.02 -11.83
N MET A 82 -0.05 0.86 -11.83
CA MET A 82 0.16 1.83 -10.77
C MET A 82 0.73 3.12 -11.34
N THR A 83 0.13 4.24 -10.94
CA THR A 83 0.67 5.57 -11.21
C THR A 83 0.84 6.33 -9.90
N VAL A 84 1.88 7.14 -9.78
CA VAL A 84 2.12 7.97 -8.59
C VAL A 84 2.52 9.36 -9.05
N ALA A 85 1.76 10.36 -8.64
CA ALA A 85 2.03 11.75 -9.01
C ALA A 85 3.42 12.18 -8.48
N GLU A 86 3.70 11.91 -7.21
CA GLU A 86 4.99 12.20 -6.61
C GLU A 86 5.39 11.15 -5.56
N GLY A 87 6.58 10.57 -5.71
CA GLY A 87 7.24 9.74 -4.70
C GLY A 87 8.39 10.52 -4.06
N ARG A 88 8.43 10.60 -2.73
CA ARG A 88 9.57 11.16 -1.98
C ARG A 88 10.23 10.08 -1.15
N MET A 89 11.54 9.94 -1.32
CA MET A 89 12.37 8.96 -0.61
C MET A 89 13.43 9.73 0.17
N ARG A 90 13.43 9.58 1.49
CA ARG A 90 14.42 10.20 2.36
C ARG A 90 15.51 9.19 2.70
N ILE A 91 16.77 9.54 2.48
CA ILE A 91 17.93 8.70 2.75
C ILE A 91 18.56 9.14 4.07
N ARG A 92 19.06 8.18 4.88
CA ARG A 92 19.82 8.49 6.09
C ARG A 92 21.28 8.82 5.74
N LEU A 93 21.76 10.05 6.03
CA LEU A 93 23.18 10.42 5.77
C LEU A 93 24.14 9.47 6.46
N TRP A 94 23.85 9.07 7.71
CA TRP A 94 24.72 8.18 8.49
C TRP A 94 24.95 6.82 7.82
N SER A 95 23.96 6.33 7.05
CA SER A 95 24.07 5.08 6.30
C SER A 95 24.99 5.24 5.09
N LEU A 96 24.95 6.41 4.44
CA LEU A 96 25.86 6.74 3.33
C LEU A 96 27.33 6.74 3.77
N PHE A 97 27.64 7.22 4.98
CA PHE A 97 28.99 7.14 5.57
C PHE A 97 29.46 5.70 5.81
N GLN A 98 28.54 4.74 5.95
CA GLN A 98 28.84 3.30 6.09
C GLN A 98 28.79 2.54 4.75
N GLY A 99 28.60 3.25 3.63
CA GLY A 99 28.44 2.65 2.30
C GLY A 99 27.13 1.87 2.12
N ARG A 100 26.10 2.16 2.92
CA ARG A 100 24.78 1.52 2.85
C ARG A 100 23.70 2.56 2.49
N VAL A 101 22.65 2.09 1.81
CA VAL A 101 21.50 2.94 1.44
C VAL A 101 20.31 2.51 2.28
N ASP A 102 20.11 3.18 3.42
CA ASP A 102 18.90 2.99 4.24
C ASP A 102 17.84 4.05 3.92
N LEU A 103 16.67 3.58 3.48
CA LEU A 103 15.51 4.41 3.24
C LEU A 103 14.78 4.68 4.55
N ALA A 104 14.83 5.93 5.03
CA ALA A 104 14.15 6.31 6.26
C ALA A 104 12.63 6.38 6.06
N ASN A 105 12.20 7.17 5.08
CA ASN A 105 10.78 7.45 4.84
C ASN A 105 10.49 7.38 3.35
N LEU A 106 9.43 6.67 2.99
CA LEU A 106 8.82 6.67 1.67
C LEU A 106 7.47 7.39 1.75
N LEU A 107 7.29 8.46 0.97
CA LEU A 107 6.02 9.15 0.81
C LEU A 107 5.53 8.94 -0.62
N LEU A 108 4.30 8.47 -0.78
CA LEU A 108 3.62 8.33 -2.07
C LEU A 108 2.43 9.28 -2.05
N GLN A 109 2.49 10.31 -2.91
CA GLN A 109 1.42 11.28 -3.06
C GLN A 109 0.58 10.92 -4.28
N GLU A 110 -0.73 10.80 -4.04
CA GLU A 110 -1.74 10.45 -5.03
C GLU A 110 -1.39 9.17 -5.83
N PRO A 111 -1.02 8.05 -5.17
CA PRO A 111 -0.88 6.79 -5.88
C PRO A 111 -2.25 6.32 -6.37
N ARG A 112 -2.36 5.97 -7.63
CA ARG A 112 -3.52 5.31 -8.21
C ARG A 112 -3.13 3.90 -8.61
N VAL A 113 -3.83 2.92 -8.06
CA VAL A 113 -3.59 1.50 -8.33
C VAL A 113 -4.82 0.93 -9.01
N HIS A 114 -4.61 0.25 -10.13
CA HIS A 114 -5.64 -0.48 -10.85
C HIS A 114 -5.43 -1.96 -10.59
N VAL A 115 -6.36 -2.57 -9.86
CA VAL A 115 -6.37 -3.99 -9.58
C VAL A 115 -7.45 -4.62 -10.45
N VAL A 116 -7.04 -5.53 -11.33
CA VAL A 116 -7.94 -6.20 -12.28
C VAL A 116 -7.94 -7.69 -11.96
N GLU A 117 -9.12 -8.25 -11.85
CA GLU A 117 -9.33 -9.70 -11.75
C GLU A 117 -9.81 -10.22 -13.11
N ASP A 118 -9.15 -11.25 -13.62
CA ASP A 118 -9.55 -11.92 -14.86
C ASP A 118 -10.75 -12.86 -14.64
N ALA A 119 -11.26 -13.45 -15.73
CA ALA A 119 -12.36 -14.41 -15.66
C ALA A 119 -11.99 -15.74 -14.96
N ALA A 120 -10.69 -16.01 -14.77
CA ALA A 120 -10.17 -17.17 -14.05
C ALA A 120 -9.94 -16.89 -12.55
N GLY A 121 -10.18 -15.65 -12.09
CA GLY A 121 -9.98 -15.21 -10.71
C GLY A 121 -8.54 -14.82 -10.38
N HIS A 122 -7.68 -14.67 -11.38
CA HIS A 122 -6.31 -14.19 -11.17
C HIS A 122 -6.26 -12.67 -11.13
N LEU A 123 -5.47 -12.14 -10.20
CA LEU A 123 -5.23 -10.72 -10.06
C LEU A 123 -3.98 -10.30 -10.83
N ASN A 124 -4.05 -9.17 -11.53
CA ASN A 124 -2.90 -8.56 -12.19
C ASN A 124 -1.72 -8.30 -11.21
N ILE A 125 -2.00 -7.93 -9.96
CA ILE A 125 -0.98 -7.68 -8.94
C ILE A 125 -0.25 -8.95 -8.47
N ALA A 126 -0.79 -10.15 -8.74
CA ALA A 126 -0.13 -11.40 -8.38
C ALA A 126 1.13 -11.65 -9.23
N THR A 127 1.26 -11.00 -10.40
CA THR A 127 2.46 -11.11 -11.25
C THR A 127 3.54 -10.07 -10.93
N LEU A 128 3.32 -9.21 -9.91
CA LEU A 128 4.33 -8.27 -9.42
C LEU A 128 5.38 -9.00 -8.56
N GLY A 129 6.66 -8.81 -8.87
CA GLY A 129 7.78 -9.33 -8.05
C GLY A 129 8.24 -10.76 -8.36
N ASP A 130 7.42 -11.60 -8.99
CA ASP A 130 7.76 -13.02 -9.24
C ASP A 130 8.49 -13.27 -10.58
N GLY A 131 8.88 -12.22 -11.31
CA GLY A 131 9.64 -12.37 -12.56
C GLY A 131 8.89 -13.11 -13.68
N GLY A 132 7.56 -13.25 -13.57
CA GLY A 132 6.71 -14.02 -14.49
C GLY A 132 6.43 -13.34 -15.85
N GLY A 133 6.81 -12.07 -16.02
CA GLY A 133 6.81 -11.39 -17.32
C GLY A 133 8.23 -11.20 -17.86
N PRO A 134 8.41 -10.88 -19.16
CA PRO A 134 9.70 -10.48 -19.73
C PRO A 134 10.14 -9.13 -19.12
N GLY A 135 10.63 -9.18 -17.88
CA GLY A 135 11.12 -8.03 -17.14
C GLY A 135 12.45 -7.52 -17.72
N PRO A 136 12.80 -6.25 -17.48
CA PRO A 136 14.09 -5.72 -17.90
C PRO A 136 15.25 -6.54 -17.31
N ALA A 137 16.28 -6.77 -18.14
CA ALA A 137 17.52 -7.41 -17.71
C ALA A 137 18.09 -6.72 -16.46
N ALA A 138 18.70 -7.47 -15.55
CA ALA A 138 19.27 -6.91 -14.32
C ALA A 138 20.30 -5.80 -14.65
N PRO A 139 20.32 -4.68 -13.91
CA PRO A 139 21.23 -3.58 -14.20
C PRO A 139 22.70 -3.96 -13.91
N PRO A 140 23.68 -3.36 -14.62
CA PRO A 140 25.09 -3.63 -14.39
C PRO A 140 25.52 -3.15 -13.00
N ARG A 141 26.21 -4.00 -12.23
CA ARG A 141 26.64 -3.68 -10.86
C ARG A 141 27.64 -2.51 -10.86
N VAL A 142 27.28 -1.37 -10.27
CA VAL A 142 28.22 -0.28 -10.00
C VAL A 142 28.85 -0.54 -8.63
N GLY A 143 30.05 -1.11 -8.63
CA GLY A 143 30.88 -1.32 -7.43
C GLY A 143 31.43 -2.73 -7.29
N LYS A 144 32.72 -2.85 -6.95
CA LYS A 144 33.37 -4.12 -6.56
C LYS A 144 32.99 -4.45 -5.11
N GLY A 145 31.78 -4.97 -4.92
CA GLY A 145 31.25 -5.44 -3.63
C GLY A 145 30.60 -6.81 -3.78
N ARG A 146 30.88 -7.70 -2.82
CA ARG A 146 30.59 -9.14 -2.76
C ARG A 146 29.16 -9.52 -3.19
N PRO A 147 28.95 -10.67 -3.88
CA PRO A 147 27.62 -11.08 -4.34
C PRO A 147 26.71 -11.45 -3.15
N ALA A 148 25.60 -10.74 -3.00
CA ALA A 148 24.46 -11.22 -2.23
C ALA A 148 23.53 -12.00 -3.18
N ALA A 149 23.14 -13.18 -2.73
CA ALA A 149 22.15 -14.06 -3.36
C ALA A 149 20.77 -13.37 -3.45
N PRO A 150 19.84 -13.87 -4.30
CA PRO A 150 18.55 -13.25 -4.52
C PRO A 150 17.61 -13.58 -3.36
N ALA A 151 17.75 -12.85 -2.26
CA ALA A 151 16.59 -12.48 -1.48
C ALA A 151 16.22 -11.08 -1.98
N ALA A 152 14.95 -10.83 -2.30
CA ALA A 152 14.43 -9.48 -2.44
C ALA A 152 15.03 -8.66 -1.28
N ALA A 153 15.98 -7.78 -1.60
CA ALA A 153 16.69 -7.02 -0.59
C ALA A 153 15.62 -6.16 0.05
N ALA A 154 15.13 -6.59 1.21
CA ALA A 154 14.16 -5.89 1.99
C ALA A 154 14.84 -4.59 2.40
N VAL A 155 14.68 -3.55 1.58
CA VAL A 155 15.18 -2.24 1.91
C VAL A 155 14.51 -1.89 3.23
N PRO A 156 15.26 -1.67 4.32
CA PRO A 156 14.67 -1.51 5.63
C PRO A 156 13.93 -0.17 5.69
N LEU A 157 12.68 -0.19 5.22
CA LEU A 157 11.79 0.96 5.19
C LEU A 157 11.25 1.18 6.60
N THR A 158 11.69 2.27 7.23
CA THR A 158 11.23 2.58 8.60
C THR A 158 9.79 3.09 8.60
N ARG A 159 9.39 3.84 7.57
CA ARG A 159 8.03 4.40 7.45
C ARG A 159 7.62 4.56 5.99
N ILE A 160 6.40 4.15 5.69
CA ILE A 160 5.71 4.35 4.41
C ILE A 160 4.48 5.21 4.68
N ARG A 161 4.30 6.29 3.94
CA ARG A 161 3.12 7.14 4.00
C ARG A 161 2.52 7.29 2.61
N ILE A 162 1.24 6.98 2.50
CA ILE A 162 0.41 7.19 1.33
C ILE A 162 -0.54 8.34 1.64
N THR A 163 -0.67 9.29 0.71
CA THR A 163 -1.55 10.45 0.86
C THR A 163 -2.42 10.58 -0.37
N ASN A 164 -3.75 10.68 -0.16
CA ASN A 164 -4.76 10.78 -1.21
C ASN A 164 -4.66 9.68 -2.28
N GLY A 165 -4.40 8.44 -1.86
CA GLY A 165 -4.38 7.30 -2.76
C GLY A 165 -5.77 6.95 -3.29
N MET A 166 -5.79 6.31 -4.45
CA MET A 166 -6.99 5.80 -5.12
C MET A 166 -6.73 4.36 -5.54
N VAL A 167 -7.70 3.48 -5.33
CA VAL A 167 -7.64 2.09 -5.79
C VAL A 167 -8.90 1.78 -6.57
N ASP A 168 -8.73 1.42 -7.82
CA ASP A 168 -9.79 0.92 -8.67
C ASP A 168 -9.67 -0.59 -8.75
N TYR A 169 -10.69 -1.29 -8.26
CA TYR A 169 -10.80 -2.74 -8.35
C TYR A 169 -11.85 -3.10 -9.40
N ASP A 170 -11.42 -3.77 -10.46
CA ASP A 170 -12.27 -4.21 -11.57
C ASP A 170 -12.37 -5.74 -11.57
N THR A 171 -13.58 -6.24 -11.31
CA THR A 171 -13.92 -7.67 -11.32
C THR A 171 -14.95 -7.90 -12.44
N PRO A 172 -15.02 -9.09 -13.05
CA PRO A 172 -16.03 -9.36 -14.07
C PRO A 172 -17.46 -9.08 -13.55
N GLY A 173 -18.07 -8.01 -14.04
CA GLY A 173 -19.42 -7.57 -13.67
C GLY A 173 -19.51 -6.58 -12.50
N ARG A 174 -18.40 -6.12 -11.92
CA ARG A 174 -18.41 -5.14 -10.82
C ARG A 174 -17.12 -4.32 -10.75
N ARG A 175 -17.28 -3.00 -10.67
CA ARG A 175 -16.18 -2.07 -10.41
C ARG A 175 -16.36 -1.39 -9.07
N VAL A 176 -15.30 -1.36 -8.26
CA VAL A 176 -15.29 -0.75 -6.94
C VAL A 176 -14.11 0.20 -6.86
N THR A 177 -14.41 1.47 -6.58
CA THR A 177 -13.39 2.50 -6.40
C THR A 177 -13.30 2.88 -4.93
N VAL A 178 -12.07 2.97 -4.44
CA VAL A 178 -11.73 3.48 -3.11
C VAL A 178 -10.90 4.74 -3.28
N ASP A 179 -11.41 5.85 -2.74
CA ASP A 179 -10.85 7.18 -2.86
C ASP A 179 -10.24 7.67 -1.55
N ARG A 180 -9.39 8.70 -1.66
CA ARG A 180 -8.84 9.46 -0.53
C ARG A 180 -8.24 8.56 0.55
N MET A 181 -7.45 7.58 0.11
CA MET A 181 -6.73 6.67 0.98
C MET A 181 -5.50 7.37 1.57
N ASN A 182 -5.51 7.57 2.88
CA ASN A 182 -4.39 8.05 3.66
C ASN A 182 -3.92 6.90 4.56
N LEU A 183 -2.72 6.39 4.34
CA LEU A 183 -2.18 5.27 5.10
C LEU A 183 -0.78 5.61 5.60
N THR A 184 -0.51 5.36 6.87
CA THR A 184 0.84 5.44 7.44
C THR A 184 1.20 4.10 8.04
N VAL A 185 2.21 3.46 7.48
CA VAL A 185 2.81 2.23 8.00
C VAL A 185 4.16 2.57 8.59
N THR A 186 4.39 2.19 9.85
CA THR A 186 5.67 2.38 10.55
C THR A 186 6.18 1.01 10.99
N GLN A 187 7.44 0.74 10.70
CA GLN A 187 8.12 -0.45 11.21
C GLN A 187 8.56 -0.20 12.66
N SER A 188 8.31 -1.19 13.51
CA SER A 188 8.68 -1.22 14.92
C SER A 188 9.50 -2.48 15.23
N ALA A 189 10.16 -2.53 16.38
CA ALA A 189 10.92 -3.72 16.77
C ALA A 189 9.98 -4.94 16.87
N GLY A 190 10.11 -5.89 15.93
CA GLY A 190 9.30 -7.11 15.89
C GLY A 190 7.95 -6.99 15.19
N GLY A 191 7.65 -5.88 14.50
CA GLY A 191 6.36 -5.75 13.82
C GLY A 191 6.14 -4.48 13.00
N LEU A 192 4.96 -4.39 12.40
CA LEU A 192 4.47 -3.26 11.63
C LEU A 192 3.27 -2.64 12.34
N ARG A 193 3.20 -1.32 12.37
CA ARG A 193 2.04 -0.57 12.84
C ARG A 193 1.48 0.23 11.68
N ALA A 194 0.18 0.15 11.45
CA ALA A 194 -0.52 0.88 10.41
C ALA A 194 -1.68 1.67 11.00
N VAL A 195 -1.84 2.91 10.52
CA VAL A 195 -2.99 3.78 10.80
C VAL A 195 -3.41 4.45 9.52
N GLY A 196 -4.69 4.67 9.33
CA GLY A 196 -5.15 5.29 8.10
C GLY A 196 -6.64 5.50 8.01
N GLU A 197 -7.04 6.15 6.94
CA GLU A 197 -8.43 6.33 6.56
C GLU A 197 -8.57 6.14 5.05
N ALA A 198 -9.73 5.66 4.62
CA ALA A 198 -10.08 5.49 3.23
C ALA A 198 -11.57 5.78 3.06
N GLN A 199 -11.98 6.13 1.85
CA GLN A 199 -13.38 6.37 1.52
C GLN A 199 -13.79 5.50 0.35
N GLY A 200 -14.79 4.65 0.58
CA GLY A 200 -15.36 3.77 -0.43
C GLY A 200 -16.63 4.33 -1.08
N PRO A 201 -17.30 3.48 -1.88
CA PRO A 201 -18.52 3.84 -2.58
C PRO A 201 -19.63 4.31 -1.63
N GLY A 202 -20.42 5.30 -2.07
CA GLY A 202 -21.52 5.85 -1.26
C GLY A 202 -21.10 6.71 -0.09
N GLY A 203 -19.83 7.14 -0.03
CA GLY A 203 -19.30 7.93 1.08
C GLY A 203 -19.00 7.11 2.33
N LEU A 204 -18.81 5.79 2.18
CA LEU A 204 -18.37 4.90 3.26
C LEU A 204 -16.98 5.30 3.73
N LYS A 205 -16.87 5.93 4.89
CA LYS A 205 -15.59 6.22 5.54
C LYS A 205 -15.14 5.01 6.35
N LEU A 206 -13.92 4.56 6.09
CA LEU A 206 -13.22 3.52 6.83
C LEU A 206 -12.03 4.16 7.54
N THR A 207 -11.92 3.97 8.85
CA THR A 207 -10.81 4.47 9.65
C THR A 207 -10.15 3.32 10.38
N ILE A 208 -8.86 3.11 10.12
CA ILE A 208 -8.02 2.17 10.85
C ILE A 208 -7.37 2.95 11.99
N ALA A 209 -7.97 2.85 13.18
CA ALA A 209 -7.53 3.58 14.36
C ALA A 209 -6.16 3.10 14.83
N ASP A 210 -5.97 1.78 14.85
CA ASP A 210 -4.70 1.14 15.15
C ASP A 210 -4.68 -0.26 14.56
N ALA A 211 -3.67 -0.57 13.76
CA ALA A 211 -3.41 -1.91 13.29
C ALA A 211 -1.96 -2.28 13.60
N VAL A 212 -1.75 -3.40 14.27
CA VAL A 212 -0.44 -3.91 14.67
C VAL A 212 -0.31 -5.33 14.17
N VAL A 213 0.79 -5.58 13.46
CA VAL A 213 1.19 -6.90 12.97
C VAL A 213 2.53 -7.24 13.59
N THR A 214 2.57 -8.28 14.42
CA THR A 214 3.79 -8.75 15.08
C THR A 214 4.31 -9.98 14.36
N LEU A 215 5.56 -9.92 13.92
CA LEU A 215 6.25 -11.02 13.24
C LEU A 215 7.15 -11.72 14.26
N ALA A 216 6.93 -13.02 14.46
CA ALA A 216 7.82 -13.83 15.26
C ALA A 216 9.06 -14.23 14.44
N PRO A 217 10.28 -14.06 14.97
CA PRO A 217 11.50 -14.45 14.25
C PRO A 217 11.49 -15.95 13.95
N GLY A 218 11.84 -16.32 12.70
CA GLY A 218 11.87 -17.71 12.25
C GLY A 218 10.50 -18.34 11.96
N ARG A 219 9.41 -17.58 12.03
CA ARG A 219 8.06 -18.03 11.67
C ARG A 219 7.65 -17.50 10.29
N PRO A 220 6.82 -18.24 9.53
CA PRO A 220 6.26 -17.75 8.28
C PRO A 220 5.36 -16.55 8.53
N VAL A 221 5.22 -15.67 7.53
CA VAL A 221 4.39 -14.46 7.60
C VAL A 221 2.92 -14.78 7.89
N GLY A 222 2.42 -15.95 7.46
CA GLY A 222 1.06 -16.42 7.78
C GLY A 222 0.77 -16.58 9.28
N ASP A 223 1.80 -16.79 10.10
CA ASP A 223 1.70 -16.89 11.56
C ASP A 223 1.79 -15.53 12.26
N ALA A 224 1.99 -14.44 11.51
CA ALA A 224 2.09 -13.10 12.07
C ALA A 224 0.79 -12.76 12.83
N GLN A 225 0.95 -12.38 14.09
CA GLN A 225 -0.15 -11.97 14.96
C GLN A 225 -0.63 -10.60 14.51
N MET A 226 -1.93 -10.45 14.27
CA MET A 226 -2.53 -9.20 13.86
C MET A 226 -3.62 -8.79 14.85
N LYS A 227 -3.61 -7.52 15.22
CA LYS A 227 -4.72 -6.84 15.90
C LYS A 227 -5.01 -5.55 15.18
N ALA A 228 -6.27 -5.29 14.83
CA ALA A 228 -6.66 -4.03 14.21
C ALA A 228 -8.02 -3.56 14.70
N THR A 229 -8.15 -2.25 14.91
CA THR A 229 -9.44 -1.60 15.20
C THR A 229 -9.85 -0.79 13.97
N ILE A 230 -11.00 -1.12 13.41
CA ILE A 230 -11.59 -0.45 12.25
C ILE A 230 -12.90 0.19 12.67
N GLU A 231 -13.02 1.48 12.39
CA GLU A 231 -14.26 2.24 12.52
C GLU A 231 -14.84 2.48 11.13
N VAL A 232 -16.14 2.26 11.02
CA VAL A 232 -16.89 2.35 9.77
C VAL A 232 -18.01 3.35 9.97
N GLU A 233 -18.09 4.34 9.09
CA GLU A 233 -19.14 5.33 9.10
C GLU A 233 -19.63 5.58 7.67
N SER A 234 -20.94 5.54 7.46
CA SER A 234 -21.56 5.94 6.20
C SER A 234 -22.87 6.67 6.46
N ARG A 235 -23.19 7.63 5.58
CA ARG A 235 -24.52 8.26 5.52
C ARG A 235 -25.52 7.37 4.78
N ASP A 236 -25.05 6.63 3.79
CA ASP A 236 -25.85 5.66 3.05
C ASP A 236 -24.99 4.48 2.59
N VAL A 237 -25.33 3.27 3.04
CA VAL A 237 -24.63 2.05 2.65
C VAL A 237 -25.11 1.45 1.34
N SER A 238 -26.10 2.02 0.67
CA SER A 238 -26.69 1.45 -0.56
C SER A 238 -25.66 1.13 -1.66
N ALA A 239 -24.76 2.07 -1.94
CA ALA A 239 -23.70 1.89 -2.92
C ALA A 239 -22.64 0.87 -2.43
N ALA A 240 -22.29 0.91 -1.15
CA ALA A 240 -21.33 -0.03 -0.57
C ALA A 240 -21.89 -1.46 -0.58
N ALA A 241 -23.15 -1.68 -0.15
CA ALA A 241 -23.82 -2.97 -0.15
C ALA A 241 -23.90 -3.57 -1.55
N SER A 242 -24.18 -2.74 -2.56
CA SER A 242 -24.15 -3.13 -3.97
C SER A 242 -22.73 -3.50 -4.41
N ALA A 243 -21.73 -2.71 -4.01
CA ALA A 243 -20.32 -2.95 -4.30
C ALA A 243 -19.74 -4.21 -3.64
N VAL A 244 -20.29 -4.70 -2.53
CA VAL A 244 -19.89 -6.01 -1.94
C VAL A 244 -20.82 -7.16 -2.33
N GLY A 245 -21.91 -6.91 -3.07
CA GLY A 245 -22.82 -7.95 -3.53
C GLY A 245 -23.80 -8.44 -2.46
N VAL A 246 -24.00 -7.66 -1.39
CA VAL A 246 -24.94 -7.96 -0.27
C VAL A 246 -26.40 -7.66 -0.68
N GLY A 247 -26.61 -7.22 -1.92
CA GLY A 247 -27.93 -7.01 -2.53
C GLY A 247 -28.33 -5.55 -2.68
N THR A 248 -29.06 -5.25 -3.75
CA THR A 248 -29.60 -3.91 -4.04
C THR A 248 -30.90 -3.70 -3.26
N GLY A 249 -30.78 -3.44 -1.98
CA GLY A 249 -31.97 -3.21 -1.16
C GLY A 249 -31.71 -2.74 0.26
N VAL A 250 -30.45 -2.59 0.67
CA VAL A 250 -30.10 -2.14 2.01
C VAL A 250 -29.62 -0.71 1.91
N SER A 251 -30.29 0.23 2.58
CA SER A 251 -29.86 1.63 2.61
C SER A 251 -30.03 2.25 3.99
N GLY A 252 -29.28 3.31 4.23
CA GLY A 252 -29.32 4.07 5.48
C GLY A 252 -27.94 4.29 6.12
N PRO A 253 -27.89 5.17 7.15
CA PRO A 253 -26.66 5.46 7.85
C PRO A 253 -26.18 4.26 8.65
N LEU A 254 -24.87 4.02 8.59
CA LEU A 254 -24.19 2.95 9.30
C LEU A 254 -23.09 3.58 10.15
N LYS A 255 -23.01 3.17 11.41
CA LYS A 255 -21.87 3.42 12.28
C LYS A 255 -21.47 2.13 12.94
N GLY A 256 -20.20 1.80 12.92
CA GLY A 256 -19.74 0.55 13.49
C GLY A 256 -18.29 0.58 13.89
N ARG A 257 -17.96 -0.31 14.82
CA ARG A 257 -16.60 -0.57 15.24
C ARG A 257 -16.36 -2.07 15.16
N LEU A 258 -15.27 -2.43 14.50
CA LEU A 258 -14.85 -3.79 14.24
C LEU A 258 -13.44 -3.97 14.81
N GLU A 259 -13.28 -5.00 15.61
CA GLU A 259 -12.01 -5.45 16.14
C GLU A 259 -11.61 -6.74 15.45
N LEU A 260 -10.48 -6.67 14.76
CA LEU A 260 -9.84 -7.78 14.08
C LEU A 260 -8.73 -8.31 14.98
N ALA A 261 -8.69 -9.62 15.17
CA ALA A 261 -7.64 -10.26 15.97
C ALA A 261 -7.34 -11.67 15.44
N GLY A 262 -6.10 -12.12 15.62
CA GLY A 262 -5.69 -13.48 15.31
C GLY A 262 -4.36 -13.52 14.56
N THR A 263 -4.23 -14.47 13.64
CA THR A 263 -3.05 -14.58 12.76
C THR A 263 -3.46 -14.28 11.31
N MET A 264 -2.52 -14.01 10.41
CA MET A 264 -2.85 -13.79 8.99
C MET A 264 -3.61 -14.97 8.37
N ASN A 265 -3.34 -16.21 8.80
CA ASN A 265 -4.08 -17.39 8.35
C ASN A 265 -5.40 -17.62 9.10
N ARG A 266 -5.57 -17.05 10.30
CA ARG A 266 -6.74 -17.24 11.16
C ARG A 266 -7.19 -15.90 11.73
N LEU A 267 -7.82 -15.11 10.87
CA LEU A 267 -8.31 -13.80 11.25
C LEU A 267 -9.76 -13.90 11.76
N THR A 268 -9.97 -13.45 12.98
CA THR A 268 -11.32 -13.28 13.55
C THR A 268 -11.69 -11.81 13.53
N ALA A 269 -12.97 -11.51 13.33
CA ALA A 269 -13.51 -10.17 13.43
C ALA A 269 -14.69 -10.17 14.40
N SER A 270 -14.75 -9.19 15.28
CA SER A 270 -15.90 -9.01 16.18
C SER A 270 -16.23 -7.53 16.30
N GLY A 271 -17.48 -7.19 16.55
CA GLY A 271 -17.85 -5.79 16.69
C GLY A 271 -19.34 -5.57 16.70
N THR A 272 -19.72 -4.30 16.58
CA THR A 272 -21.12 -3.89 16.54
C THR A 272 -21.33 -2.94 15.39
N LEU A 273 -22.33 -3.24 14.56
CA LEU A 273 -22.86 -2.33 13.56
C LEU A 273 -24.17 -1.73 14.07
N GLY A 274 -24.24 -0.41 14.13
CA GLY A 274 -25.44 0.35 14.44
C GLY A 274 -25.98 1.02 13.18
N PHE A 275 -27.29 0.94 13.00
CA PHE A 275 -28.03 1.66 11.98
C PHE A 275 -29.08 2.53 12.64
N ASP A 276 -28.93 3.85 12.53
CA ASP A 276 -29.93 4.80 13.07
C ASP A 276 -31.27 4.59 12.36
N ARG A 277 -31.22 4.32 11.05
CA ARG A 277 -32.37 3.96 10.22
C ARG A 277 -31.93 3.02 9.10
N LEU A 278 -32.42 1.79 9.12
CA LEU A 278 -32.15 0.78 8.11
C LEU A 278 -33.39 0.60 7.23
N THR A 279 -33.26 0.84 5.93
CA THR A 279 -34.33 0.60 4.96
C THR A 279 -34.00 -0.62 4.12
N LEU A 280 -34.88 -1.60 4.16
CA LEU A 280 -34.82 -2.80 3.33
C LEU A 280 -35.85 -2.70 2.22
N SER A 281 -35.42 -2.55 0.98
CA SER A 281 -36.29 -2.55 -0.20
C SER A 281 -36.17 -3.87 -0.96
N ARG A 282 -37.29 -4.56 -1.16
CA ARG A 282 -37.35 -5.77 -1.99
C ARG A 282 -38.35 -5.56 -3.13
N ARG A 283 -37.91 -5.82 -4.36
CA ARG A 283 -38.82 -5.96 -5.51
C ARG A 283 -39.24 -7.40 -5.63
N ASP A 284 -40.55 -7.64 -5.70
CA ASP A 284 -41.09 -8.96 -6.01
C ASP A 284 -41.36 -9.03 -7.52
N PRO A 285 -40.61 -9.85 -8.29
CA PRO A 285 -40.80 -9.96 -9.73
C PRO A 285 -42.14 -10.62 -10.11
N ARG A 286 -42.89 -11.18 -9.15
CA ARG A 286 -44.20 -11.82 -9.40
C ARG A 286 -45.37 -10.83 -9.40
N CYS A 287 -45.16 -9.58 -8.97
CA CYS A 287 -46.21 -8.56 -8.95
C CYS A 287 -46.26 -7.75 -10.25
N ARG A 288 -47.47 -7.62 -10.82
CA ARG A 288 -47.73 -6.86 -12.06
C ARG A 288 -47.46 -5.35 -11.92
N ASP A 289 -47.61 -4.82 -10.71
CA ASP A 289 -47.20 -3.46 -10.31
C ASP A 289 -45.88 -3.55 -9.52
N SER A 290 -44.78 -3.14 -10.14
CA SER A 290 -43.40 -3.31 -9.66
C SER A 290 -42.99 -2.34 -8.54
N ARG A 291 -43.91 -1.95 -7.65
CA ARG A 291 -43.57 -1.07 -6.52
C ARG A 291 -42.72 -1.83 -5.51
N PRO A 292 -41.51 -1.33 -5.16
CA PRO A 292 -40.66 -1.98 -4.17
C PRO A 292 -41.32 -1.93 -2.79
N ARG A 293 -41.37 -3.07 -2.10
CA ARG A 293 -41.79 -3.11 -0.70
C ARG A 293 -40.63 -2.64 0.16
N THR A 294 -40.86 -1.65 1.01
CA THR A 294 -39.87 -1.09 1.92
C THR A 294 -40.21 -1.45 3.36
N LEU A 295 -39.21 -1.89 4.11
CA LEU A 295 -39.27 -2.08 5.56
C LEU A 295 -38.25 -1.14 6.19
N ALA A 296 -38.72 -0.18 6.97
CA ALA A 296 -37.87 0.74 7.72
C ALA A 296 -37.75 0.25 9.16
N LEU A 297 -36.52 0.00 9.60
CA LEU A 297 -36.16 -0.36 10.96
C LEU A 297 -35.39 0.82 11.57
N VAL A 298 -35.61 1.12 12.84
CA VAL A 298 -34.99 2.25 13.55
C VAL A 298 -34.15 1.72 14.71
N ASP A 299 -32.98 2.32 14.93
CA ASP A 299 -32.01 1.95 15.98
C ASP A 299 -31.69 0.45 16.02
N VAL A 300 -31.24 -0.09 14.88
CA VAL A 300 -30.88 -1.49 14.76
C VAL A 300 -29.41 -1.66 15.14
N ARG A 301 -29.16 -2.47 16.17
CA ARG A 301 -27.79 -2.86 16.57
C ARG A 301 -27.56 -4.33 16.29
N MET A 302 -26.60 -4.60 15.42
CA MET A 302 -26.22 -5.95 15.01
C MET A 302 -24.83 -6.27 15.55
N PRO A 303 -24.70 -7.20 16.51
CA PRO A 303 -23.40 -7.73 16.86
C PRO A 303 -22.88 -8.57 15.69
N LEU A 304 -21.67 -8.25 15.23
CA LEU A 304 -20.96 -9.05 14.23
C LEU A 304 -19.91 -9.90 14.91
N ARG A 305 -19.89 -11.19 14.56
CA ARG A 305 -18.81 -12.11 14.87
C ARG A 305 -18.51 -12.94 13.63
N TYR A 306 -17.27 -12.88 13.19
CA TYR A 306 -16.74 -13.66 12.10
C TYR A 306 -15.54 -14.46 12.62
N ALA A 307 -15.60 -15.77 12.41
CA ALA A 307 -14.50 -16.68 12.66
C ALA A 307 -14.42 -17.65 11.47
N PRO A 308 -13.21 -17.94 10.96
CA PRO A 308 -13.04 -18.85 9.84
C PRO A 308 -13.46 -20.28 10.24
N PRO A 309 -14.02 -21.07 9.30
CA PRO A 309 -14.43 -22.44 9.57
C PRO A 309 -13.23 -23.31 9.98
N GLN A 310 -13.40 -24.12 11.03
CA GLN A 310 -12.38 -25.07 11.47
C GLN A 310 -12.59 -26.41 10.76
N LEU A 311 -11.59 -26.84 10.00
CA LEU A 311 -11.48 -28.23 9.53
C LEU A 311 -10.62 -28.98 10.56
N GLU A 312 -11.25 -29.51 11.60
CA GLU A 312 -10.59 -30.49 12.48
C GLU A 312 -10.63 -31.86 11.80
N SER A 313 -9.51 -32.31 11.23
CA SER A 313 -9.37 -33.72 10.86
C SER A 313 -9.17 -34.51 12.15
N GLN A 314 -10.23 -35.14 12.65
CA GLN A 314 -10.04 -36.16 13.68
C GLN A 314 -9.35 -37.36 13.02
N LEU A 315 -8.15 -37.68 13.50
CA LEU A 315 -7.53 -38.98 13.24
C LEU A 315 -8.45 -40.02 13.88
N VAL A 316 -9.21 -40.73 13.05
CA VAL A 316 -9.86 -41.98 13.45
C VAL A 316 -8.71 -42.95 13.72
N GLN A 317 -8.45 -43.20 15.00
CA GLN A 317 -7.52 -44.26 15.45
C GLN A 317 -8.09 -45.63 15.11
#